data_AF-A0A2T4S4N2-F1
#
_entry.id   AF-A0A2T4S4N2-F1
#
_cell.length_a   1.000
_cell.length_b   1.000
_cell.length_c   1.000
_cell.angle_alpha   90.00
_cell.angle_beta   90.00
_cell.angle_gamma   90.00
#
_symmetry.space_group_name_H-M   'P 1'
#
loop_
_entity.id
_entity.type
_entity.pdbx_description
1 polymer ?
#
loop_
_entity_poly.entity_id
_entity_poly.type
_entity_poly.pdbx_seq_one_letter_code
_entity_poly.pdbx_strand_id
1 'polypeptide(L)'
;LKHQPKNQTLSNIRLGIYAEGGQQLGIFGENTTPGYSTPQQVKTDSQGNAVLTFEGKTASDFKGDANVRLKQGDTTIKTQPIQIN
;
A
#
# COMPACT_ATOMS: atom_id res chain seq x y z
N LEU A 1 -9.96 -3.82 1.08
CA LEU A 1 -9.66 -5.17 1.61
C LEU A 1 -10.95 -5.98 1.64
N LYS A 2 -10.91 -7.26 1.25
CA LYS A 2 -12.06 -8.18 1.30
C LYS A 2 -11.66 -9.45 2.06
N HIS A 3 -12.65 -10.15 2.60
CA HIS A 3 -12.50 -11.44 3.29
C HIS A 3 -11.54 -11.41 4.48
N GLN A 4 -11.49 -10.29 5.19
CA GLN A 4 -10.74 -10.16 6.44
C GLN A 4 -11.61 -10.62 7.61
N PRO A 5 -11.02 -10.89 8.80
CA PRO A 5 -11.81 -11.11 10.02
C PRO A 5 -12.84 -9.99 10.22
N LYS A 6 -14.10 -10.35 10.50
CA LYS A 6 -15.24 -9.42 10.58
C LYS A 6 -15.20 -8.58 11.86
N ASN A 7 -15.62 -7.32 11.79
CA ASN A 7 -15.68 -6.39 12.93
C ASN A 7 -14.35 -6.21 13.71
N GLN A 8 -13.20 -6.50 13.06
CA GLN A 8 -11.88 -6.45 13.68
C GLN A 8 -11.11 -5.21 13.24
N THR A 9 -10.26 -4.70 14.12
CA THR A 9 -9.30 -3.66 13.79
C THR A 9 -8.06 -4.29 13.16
N LEU A 10 -7.78 -3.92 11.91
CA LEU A 10 -6.53 -4.22 11.23
C LEU A 10 -5.57 -3.05 11.48
N SER A 11 -4.45 -3.33 12.13
CA SER A 11 -3.43 -2.34 12.47
C SER A 11 -2.16 -2.54 11.65
N ASN A 12 -1.33 -1.51 11.57
CA ASN A 12 -0.04 -1.53 10.89
C ASN A 12 -0.14 -1.85 9.38
N ILE A 13 -1.17 -1.29 8.73
CA ILE A 13 -1.37 -1.41 7.29
C ILE A 13 -0.52 -0.35 6.59
N ARG A 14 0.33 -0.78 5.66
CA ARG A 14 1.26 0.08 4.91
C ARG A 14 1.14 -0.17 3.42
N LEU A 15 1.20 0.90 2.63
CA LEU A 15 1.23 0.84 1.17
C LEU A 15 2.64 1.12 0.65
N GLY A 16 3.11 0.36 -0.33
CA GLY A 16 4.34 0.66 -1.07
C GLY A 16 4.10 0.56 -2.58
N ILE A 17 4.88 1.32 -3.35
CA ILE A 17 4.93 1.23 -4.82
C ILE A 17 6.34 0.82 -5.20
N TYR A 18 6.50 -0.16 -6.10
CA TYR A 18 7.82 -0.68 -6.49
C TYR A 18 7.84 -1.16 -7.94
N ALA A 19 9.00 -1.01 -8.59
CA ALA A 19 9.29 -1.56 -9.90
C ALA A 19 9.77 -3.02 -9.78
N GLU A 20 10.14 -3.61 -10.93
CA GLU A 20 10.87 -4.87 -10.98
C GLU A 20 12.18 -4.80 -10.16
N GLY A 21 12.66 -5.94 -9.65
CA GLY A 21 13.86 -6.00 -8.81
C GLY A 21 13.70 -5.43 -7.41
N GLY A 22 12.49 -4.97 -7.03
CA GLY A 22 12.20 -4.47 -5.69
C GLY A 22 12.59 -3.01 -5.45
N GLN A 23 12.91 -2.26 -6.50
CA GLN A 23 13.16 -0.82 -6.41
C GLN A 23 11.91 -0.11 -5.90
N GLN A 24 12.02 0.58 -4.76
CA GLN A 24 10.93 1.35 -4.18
C GLN A 24 10.75 2.67 -4.94
N LEU A 25 9.50 3.00 -5.24
CA LEU A 25 9.10 4.19 -6.00
C LEU A 25 8.20 5.12 -5.21
N GLY A 26 7.40 4.58 -4.27
CA GLY A 26 6.34 5.34 -3.60
C GLY A 26 6.89 6.31 -2.55
N ILE A 27 6.53 7.58 -2.67
CA ILE A 27 6.81 8.65 -1.72
C ILE A 27 5.47 9.09 -1.12
N PHE A 28 5.37 9.06 0.21
CA PHE A 28 4.11 9.27 0.93
C PHE A 28 4.27 10.36 1.99
N GLY A 29 3.23 11.17 2.18
CA GLY A 29 3.24 12.28 3.14
C GLY A 29 4.38 13.27 2.85
N GLU A 30 5.11 13.66 3.90
CA GLU A 30 6.23 14.61 3.81
C GLU A 30 7.59 13.94 3.52
N ASN A 31 7.61 12.62 3.27
CA ASN A 31 8.86 11.93 2.98
C ASN A 31 9.49 12.45 1.67
N THR A 32 10.81 12.47 1.62
CA THR A 32 11.59 12.85 0.44
C THR A 32 12.21 11.65 -0.27
N THR A 33 12.19 10.48 0.35
CA THR A 33 12.74 9.22 -0.20
C THR A 33 11.64 8.19 -0.47
N PRO A 34 11.80 7.32 -1.48
CA PRO A 34 10.88 6.22 -1.71
C PRO A 34 10.85 5.23 -0.54
N GLY A 35 9.66 4.69 -0.27
CA GLY A 35 9.41 3.83 0.88
C GLY A 35 7.98 3.32 0.95
N TYR A 36 7.57 2.97 2.17
CA TYR A 36 6.18 2.67 2.50
C TYR A 36 5.50 3.91 3.09
N SER A 37 4.17 3.96 2.99
CA SER A 37 3.34 4.92 3.70
C SER A 37 3.54 4.82 5.21
N THR A 38 3.12 5.86 5.93
CA THR A 38 2.90 5.73 7.37
C THR A 38 1.89 4.59 7.64
N PRO A 39 2.05 3.86 8.77
CA PRO A 39 1.09 2.85 9.16
C PRO A 39 -0.30 3.45 9.37
N GLN A 40 -1.32 2.82 8.80
CA GLN A 40 -2.72 3.13 9.05
C GLN A 40 -3.41 1.96 9.76
N GLN A 41 -4.59 2.25 10.34
CA GLN A 41 -5.49 1.26 10.90
C GLN A 41 -6.88 1.40 10.27
N VAL A 42 -7.59 0.28 10.14
CA VAL A 42 -8.97 0.27 9.65
C VAL A 42 -9.77 -0.82 10.35
N LYS A 43 -11.03 -0.51 10.67
CA LYS A 43 -11.97 -1.50 11.19
C LYS A 43 -12.71 -2.14 10.02
N THR A 44 -12.76 -3.47 9.99
CA THR A 44 -13.56 -4.20 9.02
C THR A 44 -15.04 -4.13 9.38
N ASP A 45 -15.90 -4.11 8.37
CA ASP A 45 -17.34 -4.19 8.53
C ASP A 45 -17.80 -5.61 8.95
N SER A 46 -19.12 -5.79 9.09
CA SER A 46 -19.75 -7.06 9.42
C SER A 46 -19.59 -8.14 8.35
N GLN A 47 -19.15 -7.77 7.15
CA GLN A 47 -18.86 -8.66 6.03
C GLN A 47 -17.34 -8.93 5.88
N GLY A 48 -16.49 -8.27 6.67
CA GLY A 48 -15.04 -8.40 6.59
C GLY A 48 -14.42 -7.53 5.49
N ASN A 49 -15.10 -6.48 5.04
CA ASN A 49 -14.56 -5.49 4.11
C ASN A 49 -14.02 -4.27 4.84
N ALA A 50 -13.04 -3.61 4.23
CA ALA A 50 -12.49 -2.35 4.72
C ALA A 50 -11.98 -1.50 3.55
N VAL A 51 -12.10 -0.18 3.68
CA VAL A 51 -11.58 0.81 2.73
C VAL A 51 -10.53 1.65 3.43
N LEU A 52 -9.39 1.82 2.75
CA LEU A 52 -8.28 2.68 3.16
C LEU A 52 -7.94 3.56 1.97
N THR A 53 -7.61 4.81 2.23
CA THR A 53 -7.15 5.76 1.22
C THR A 53 -5.71 6.14 1.53
N PHE A 54 -4.87 6.06 0.52
CA PHE A 54 -3.46 6.45 0.59
C PHE A 54 -3.21 7.50 -0.47
N GLU A 55 -2.49 8.55 -0.09
CA GLU A 55 -2.02 9.59 -0.99
C GLU A 55 -0.50 9.52 -1.05
N GLY A 56 0.02 9.49 -2.26
CA GLY A 56 1.45 9.41 -2.53
C GLY A 56 1.75 9.74 -3.97
N LYS A 57 3.03 9.94 -4.24
CA LYS A 57 3.60 10.16 -5.58
C LYS A 57 4.68 9.13 -5.83
N THR A 58 5.01 8.88 -7.08
CA THR A 58 6.20 8.10 -7.43
C THR A 58 7.43 9.00 -7.42
N ALA A 59 8.62 8.41 -7.40
CA ALA A 59 9.81 9.10 -7.91
C ALA A 59 9.46 9.70 -9.28
N SER A 60 9.70 11.00 -9.44
CA SER A 60 9.02 11.85 -10.44
C SER A 60 9.35 11.49 -11.89
N ASP A 61 10.39 10.72 -12.13
CA ASP A 61 10.92 10.33 -13.43
C ASP A 61 10.57 8.89 -13.84
N PHE A 62 9.99 8.07 -12.95
CA PHE A 62 9.71 6.68 -13.26
C PHE A 62 8.53 6.54 -14.22
N LYS A 63 8.73 5.77 -15.29
CA LYS A 63 7.71 5.31 -16.23
C LYS A 63 7.89 3.83 -16.49
N GLY A 64 6.80 3.08 -16.55
CA GLY A 64 6.83 1.64 -16.79
C GLY A 64 5.95 0.85 -15.84
N ASP A 65 6.18 -0.47 -15.86
CA ASP A 65 5.49 -1.42 -15.01
C ASP A 65 5.93 -1.26 -13.55
N ALA A 66 4.94 -1.22 -12.66
CA ALA A 66 5.14 -1.18 -11.24
C ALA A 66 4.08 -2.03 -10.54
N ASN A 67 4.21 -2.11 -9.22
CA ASN A 67 3.27 -2.80 -8.37
C ASN A 67 2.95 -1.96 -7.16
N VAL A 68 1.69 -2.00 -6.75
CA VAL A 68 1.23 -1.54 -5.45
C VAL A 68 1.15 -2.73 -4.50
N ARG A 69 1.78 -2.63 -3.32
CA ARG A 69 1.74 -3.66 -2.27
C ARG A 69 1.19 -3.12 -0.99
N LEU A 70 0.22 -3.84 -0.49
CA LEU A 70 -0.34 -3.64 0.84
C LEU A 70 0.28 -4.66 1.79
N LYS A 71 0.86 -4.17 2.88
CA LYS A 71 1.42 -4.99 3.96
C LYS A 71 0.65 -4.77 5.26
N GLN A 72 0.58 -5.80 6.09
CA GLN A 72 0.21 -5.71 7.51
C GLN A 72 1.41 -6.18 8.34
N GLY A 73 2.08 -5.27 9.04
CA GLY A 73 3.41 -5.56 9.56
C GLY A 73 4.34 -5.98 8.43
N ASP A 74 5.00 -7.13 8.55
CA ASP A 74 5.92 -7.62 7.52
C ASP A 74 5.26 -8.51 6.47
N THR A 75 4.03 -8.95 6.73
CA THR A 75 3.24 -9.82 5.86
C THR A 75 2.65 -9.03 4.69
N THR A 76 2.87 -9.52 3.48
CA THR A 76 2.19 -9.00 2.28
C THR A 76 0.75 -9.51 2.24
N ILE A 77 -0.22 -8.60 2.23
CA ILE A 77 -1.65 -8.94 2.09
C ILE A 77 -2.04 -9.03 0.63
N LYS A 78 -1.59 -8.06 -0.17
CA LYS A 78 -1.94 -7.97 -1.58
C LYS A 78 -0.84 -7.26 -2.36
N THR A 79 -0.60 -7.76 -3.56
CA THR A 79 0.18 -7.10 -4.61
C THR A 79 -0.73 -6.91 -5.82
N GLN A 80 -0.68 -5.75 -6.45
CA GLN A 80 -1.44 -5.44 -7.65
C GLN A 80 -0.52 -4.75 -8.67
N PRO A 81 -0.41 -5.24 -9.91
CA PRO A 81 0.34 -4.55 -10.96
C PRO A 81 -0.36 -3.24 -11.36
N ILE A 82 0.44 -2.24 -11.72
CA ILE A 82 0.00 -0.95 -12.25
C ILE A 82 0.96 -0.49 -13.36
N GLN A 83 0.47 0.36 -14.25
CA GLN A 83 1.28 1.07 -15.24
C GLN A 83 1.45 2.53 -14.80
N ILE A 84 2.68 3.04 -14.78
CA ILE A 84 2.99 4.46 -14.59
C ILE A 84 3.36 5.06 -15.95
N ASN A 85 2.71 6.15 -16.33
CA ASN A 85 2.81 6.81 -17.65
C ASN A 85 3.59 8.12 -17.59
#